data_AF-A0A852K6I2-F1
#
_entry.id   AF-A0A852K6I2-F1
#
_cell.length_a   1.000
_cell.length_b   1.000
_cell.length_c   1.000
_cell.angle_alpha   90.00
_cell.angle_beta   90.00
_cell.angle_gamma   90.00
#
_symmetry.space_group_name_H-M   'P 1'
#
loop_
_entity.id
_entity.type
_entity.pdbx_description
1 polymer ?
#
loop_
_entity_poly.entity_id
_entity_poly.type
_entity_poly.pdbx_seq_one_letter_code
_entity_poly.pdbx_strand_id
1 'polypeptide(L)'
;LRTHQWCFILCNVLLFHLLLFGADLLEQYFLQSLPLSYTDAKALEIRDRARKLDVDPLKANLSSSSSSAVTCSNQEIFLLIVVCSSPENRTRRDAIRQSWGNATASRGYSVLTVFAVGKAASASTQLEIQEEAQRHRDIIEGTFIDSPQTQTQKMLMSVEWTVIFCPRARFI
;
A
#
# COMPACT_ATOMS: atom_id res chain seq x y z
N LEU A 1 36.75 -47.91 22.63
CA LEU A 1 37.50 -46.71 22.18
C LEU A 1 36.95 -46.11 20.88
N ARG A 2 36.88 -46.87 19.76
CA ARG A 2 36.35 -46.38 18.48
C ARG A 2 34.94 -45.80 18.55
N THR A 3 34.01 -46.44 19.26
CA THR A 3 32.62 -45.97 19.43
C THR A 3 32.52 -44.60 20.10
N HIS A 4 33.37 -44.33 21.11
CA HIS A 4 33.43 -43.00 21.75
C HIS A 4 33.98 -41.92 20.83
N GLN A 5 34.95 -42.26 19.97
CA GLN A 5 35.49 -41.32 18.98
C GLN A 5 34.46 -40.94 17.93
N TRP A 6 33.68 -41.91 17.43
CA TRP A 6 32.59 -41.64 16.49
C TRP A 6 31.50 -40.79 17.12
N CYS A 7 31.11 -41.06 18.37
CA CYS A 7 30.13 -40.25 19.09
C CYS A 7 30.61 -38.79 19.26
N PHE A 8 31.89 -38.60 19.62
CA PHE A 8 32.47 -37.28 19.76
C PHE A 8 32.49 -36.50 18.44
N ILE A 9 32.91 -37.15 17.34
CA ILE A 9 32.93 -36.51 16.01
C ILE A 9 31.50 -36.15 15.58
N LEU A 10 30.54 -37.06 15.76
CA LEU A 10 29.15 -36.83 15.37
C LEU A 10 28.50 -35.69 16.16
N CYS A 11 28.75 -35.61 17.48
CA CYS A 11 28.32 -34.48 18.30
C CYS A 11 28.89 -33.14 17.83
N ASN A 12 30.18 -33.10 17.48
CA ASN A 12 30.80 -31.86 17.01
C ASN A 12 30.28 -31.43 15.64
N VAL A 13 30.04 -32.37 14.72
CA VAL A 13 29.44 -32.08 13.42
C VAL A 13 28.01 -31.55 13.58
N LEU A 14 27.21 -32.17 14.46
CA LEU A 14 25.86 -31.69 14.78
C LEU A 14 25.89 -30.30 15.42
N LEU A 15 26.79 -30.06 16.38
CA LEU A 15 26.95 -28.76 17.03
C LEU A 15 27.38 -27.68 16.02
N PHE A 16 28.32 -28.00 15.13
CA PHE A 16 28.76 -27.09 14.09
C PHE A 16 27.61 -26.71 13.15
N HIS A 17 26.80 -27.67 12.71
CA HIS A 17 25.62 -27.39 11.88
C HIS A 17 24.54 -26.62 12.62
N LEU A 18 24.31 -26.89 13.90
CA LEU A 18 23.39 -26.11 14.73
C LEU A 18 23.87 -24.67 14.92
N LEU A 19 25.17 -24.43 15.06
CA LEU A 19 25.72 -23.08 15.18
C LEU A 19 25.73 -22.35 13.83
N LEU A 20 26.06 -23.05 12.74
CA LEU A 20 26.14 -22.47 11.40
C LEU A 20 24.77 -22.11 10.83
N PHE A 21 23.76 -22.98 11.01
CA PHE A 21 22.41 -22.78 10.46
C PHE A 21 21.37 -22.35 11.50
N GLY A 22 21.63 -22.57 12.79
CA GLY A 22 20.70 -22.17 13.85
C GLY A 22 20.66 -20.66 14.06
N ALA A 23 21.74 -19.93 13.76
CA ALA A 23 21.73 -18.47 13.78
C ALA A 23 20.80 -17.91 12.71
N ASP A 24 20.86 -18.41 11.46
CA ASP A 24 19.96 -18.01 10.38
C ASP A 24 18.49 -18.35 10.69
N LEU A 25 18.25 -19.52 11.31
CA LEU A 25 16.90 -19.94 11.67
C LEU A 25 16.31 -19.11 12.81
N LEU A 26 17.14 -18.76 13.81
CA LEU A 26 16.76 -17.86 14.90
C LEU A 26 16.57 -16.44 14.38
N GLU A 27 17.44 -15.95 13.50
CA GLU A 27 17.29 -14.65 12.86
C GLU A 27 15.99 -14.61 12.05
N GLN A 28 15.69 -15.63 11.25
CA GLN A 28 14.42 -15.70 10.52
C GLN A 28 13.20 -15.77 11.46
N TYR A 29 13.29 -16.47 12.59
CA TYR A 29 12.23 -16.56 13.60
C TYR A 29 12.04 -15.27 14.40
N PHE A 30 13.13 -14.57 14.76
CA PHE A 30 13.10 -13.30 15.49
C PHE A 30 12.78 -12.10 14.58
N LEU A 31 13.23 -12.13 13.32
CA LEU A 31 12.86 -11.16 12.28
C LEU A 31 11.49 -11.44 11.68
N GLN A 32 10.90 -12.61 11.96
CA GLN A 32 9.48 -12.80 11.77
C GLN A 32 8.81 -11.80 12.70
N SER A 33 8.41 -10.66 12.16
CA SER A 33 7.55 -9.72 12.86
C SER A 33 6.31 -10.50 13.27
N LEU A 34 6.28 -10.95 14.53
CA LEU A 34 5.04 -11.26 15.20
C LEU A 34 4.17 -10.04 14.94
N PRO A 35 2.96 -10.19 14.38
CA PRO A 35 2.03 -9.10 14.34
C PRO A 35 1.64 -8.86 15.79
N LEU A 36 2.50 -8.17 16.55
CA LEU A 36 2.14 -7.44 17.74
C LEU A 36 0.94 -6.65 17.27
N SER A 37 -0.24 -7.07 17.72
CA SER A 37 -1.48 -6.53 17.24
C SER A 37 -1.37 -5.04 17.48
N TYR A 38 -1.33 -4.28 16.38
CA TYR A 38 -1.37 -2.83 16.40
C TYR A 38 -2.78 -2.43 16.86
N THR A 39 -3.06 -2.75 18.11
CA THR A 39 -4.29 -2.56 18.89
C THR A 39 -3.89 -1.84 20.16
N ASP A 40 -2.95 -0.89 20.05
CA ASP A 40 -2.80 0.11 21.07
C ASP A 40 -4.16 0.81 21.17
N ALA A 41 -4.78 0.73 22.36
CA ALA A 41 -6.09 1.32 22.62
C ALA A 41 -6.13 2.80 22.20
N LYS A 42 -5.00 3.51 22.33
CA LYS A 42 -4.86 4.90 21.91
C LYS A 42 -4.95 5.06 20.39
N ALA A 43 -4.32 4.18 19.61
CA ALA A 43 -4.41 4.20 18.16
C ALA A 43 -5.84 3.89 17.67
N LEU A 44 -6.52 2.94 18.34
CA LEU A 44 -7.92 2.64 18.06
C LEU A 44 -8.85 3.81 18.39
N GLU A 45 -8.61 4.52 19.49
CA GLU A 45 -9.39 5.70 19.88
C GLU A 45 -9.20 6.85 18.89
N ILE A 46 -7.95 7.17 18.52
CA ILE A 46 -7.66 8.20 17.51
C ILE A 46 -8.37 7.86 16.20
N ARG A 47 -8.33 6.59 15.78
CA ARG A 47 -9.02 6.12 14.58
C ARG A 47 -10.55 6.20 14.68
N ASP A 48 -11.12 5.98 15.86
CA ASP A 48 -12.57 6.14 16.07
C ASP A 48 -12.98 7.61 16.01
N ARG A 49 -12.18 8.51 16.58
CA ARG A 49 -12.39 9.96 16.46
C ARG A 49 -12.26 10.45 15.02
N ALA A 50 -11.23 10.00 14.30
CA ALA A 50 -11.02 10.35 12.90
C ALA A 50 -12.20 9.93 12.01
N ARG A 51 -12.80 8.76 12.29
CA ARG A 51 -14.02 8.28 11.61
C ARG A 51 -15.27 9.13 11.87
N LYS A 52 -15.28 9.94 12.94
CA LYS A 52 -16.39 10.83 13.31
C LYS A 52 -16.19 12.27 12.82
N LEU A 53 -15.08 12.56 12.13
CA LEU A 53 -14.88 13.87 11.52
C LEU A 53 -15.94 14.09 10.44
N ASP A 54 -16.53 15.28 10.44
CA ASP A 54 -17.38 15.72 9.35
C ASP A 54 -16.52 15.95 8.11
N VAL A 55 -16.72 15.12 7.10
CA VAL A 55 -16.02 15.14 5.82
C VAL A 55 -16.93 15.54 4.66
N ASP A 56 -18.17 15.94 4.94
CA ASP A 56 -19.15 16.30 3.91
C ASP A 56 -18.68 17.46 3.00
N PRO A 57 -18.03 18.52 3.51
CA PRO A 57 -17.46 19.58 2.66
C PRO A 57 -16.40 19.06 1.68
N LEU A 58 -15.59 18.11 2.14
CA LEU A 58 -14.51 17.49 1.39
C LEU A 58 -15.07 16.57 0.30
N LYS A 59 -16.09 15.78 0.67
CA LYS A 59 -16.79 14.85 -0.22
C LYS A 59 -17.50 15.57 -1.35
N ALA A 60 -18.12 16.72 -1.08
CA ALA A 60 -18.75 17.55 -2.11
C ALA A 60 -17.74 17.95 -3.21
N ASN A 61 -16.55 18.40 -2.82
CA ASN A 61 -15.50 18.82 -3.76
C ASN A 61 -14.91 17.67 -4.58
N LEU A 62 -14.74 16.47 -4.00
CA LEU A 62 -14.23 15.30 -4.72
C LEU A 62 -15.29 14.65 -5.62
N SER A 63 -16.56 14.65 -5.20
CA SER A 63 -17.66 14.05 -5.96
C SER A 63 -17.93 14.77 -7.29
N SER A 64 -17.58 16.05 -7.41
CA SER A 64 -17.66 16.80 -8.67
C SER A 64 -16.57 16.44 -9.69
N SER A 65 -15.59 15.58 -9.35
CA SER A 65 -14.35 15.45 -10.15
C SER A 65 -14.00 14.05 -10.61
N SER A 66 -14.80 13.01 -10.35
CA SER A 66 -14.44 11.65 -10.80
C SER A 66 -15.65 10.80 -11.17
N SER A 67 -15.74 10.44 -12.45
CA SER A 67 -16.76 9.57 -13.04
C SER A 67 -16.51 8.06 -12.84
N SER A 68 -15.54 7.67 -12.02
CA SER A 68 -15.20 6.26 -11.75
C SER A 68 -14.42 6.17 -10.44
N ALA A 69 -14.96 6.74 -9.36
CA ALA A 69 -14.29 6.74 -8.07
C ALA A 69 -13.96 5.30 -7.67
N VAL A 70 -12.66 5.00 -7.61
CA VAL A 70 -12.15 3.88 -6.85
C VAL A 70 -12.77 4.01 -5.46
N THR A 71 -13.43 2.97 -4.96
CA THR A 71 -13.96 2.97 -3.60
C THR A 71 -13.43 1.76 -2.90
N CYS A 72 -12.82 1.95 -1.72
CA CYS A 72 -12.54 0.80 -0.89
C CYS A 72 -13.89 0.19 -0.49
N SER A 73 -14.02 -1.13 -0.71
CA SER A 73 -15.16 -1.86 -0.15
C SER A 73 -15.19 -1.64 1.37
N ASN A 74 -16.33 -1.86 2.02
CA ASN A 74 -16.43 -1.79 3.49
C ASN A 74 -15.50 -2.79 4.25
N GLN A 75 -14.65 -3.51 3.53
CA GLN A 75 -13.61 -4.37 4.05
C GLN A 75 -12.43 -3.56 4.60
N GLU A 76 -11.81 -4.08 5.65
CA GLU A 76 -10.57 -3.52 6.19
C GLU A 76 -9.43 -3.73 5.17
N ILE A 77 -8.72 -2.66 4.83
CA ILE A 77 -7.50 -2.74 4.01
C ILE A 77 -6.32 -2.60 4.94
N PHE A 78 -5.40 -3.58 4.93
CA PHE A 78 -4.21 -3.50 5.76
C PHE A 78 -3.26 -2.42 5.26
N LEU A 79 -2.94 -2.40 3.97
CA LEU A 79 -2.05 -1.42 3.36
C LEU A 79 -2.68 -0.81 2.10
N LEU A 80 -2.83 0.50 2.09
CA LEU A 80 -3.24 1.28 0.91
C LEU A 80 -2.01 2.00 0.34
N ILE A 81 -1.57 1.65 -0.85
CA ILE A 81 -0.44 2.30 -1.50
C ILE A 81 -0.98 3.35 -2.47
N VAL A 82 -0.69 4.63 -2.21
CA VAL A 82 -1.05 5.73 -3.12
C VAL A 82 0.17 6.17 -3.90
N VAL A 83 0.18 5.89 -5.20
CA VAL A 83 1.29 6.24 -6.10
C VAL A 83 1.00 7.55 -6.80
N CYS A 84 1.69 8.61 -6.42
CA CYS A 84 1.64 9.89 -7.16
C CYS A 84 2.34 9.73 -8.52
N SER A 85 1.62 9.97 -9.62
CA SER A 85 2.12 9.83 -10.98
C SER A 85 1.75 11.04 -11.85
N SER A 86 2.48 11.25 -12.94
CA SER A 86 2.17 12.28 -13.95
C SER A 86 1.23 11.66 -15.00
N PRO A 87 0.29 12.40 -15.61
CA PRO A 87 -0.61 11.87 -16.62
C PRO A 87 0.11 11.10 -17.75
N GLU A 88 1.24 11.62 -18.22
CA GLU A 88 2.08 11.09 -19.30
C GLU A 88 2.75 9.75 -18.93
N ASN A 89 2.87 9.44 -17.64
CA ASN A 89 3.58 8.26 -17.14
C ASN A 89 2.74 6.97 -17.18
N ARG A 90 1.93 6.77 -18.23
CA ARG A 90 1.09 5.57 -18.41
C ARG A 90 1.90 4.29 -18.32
N THR A 91 2.98 4.19 -19.09
CA THR A 91 3.84 2.99 -19.12
C THR A 91 4.44 2.66 -17.75
N ARG A 92 4.72 3.67 -16.93
CA ARG A 92 5.21 3.45 -15.56
C ARG A 92 4.12 2.90 -14.64
N ARG A 93 2.89 3.42 -14.74
CA ARG A 93 1.75 2.87 -14.00
C ARG A 93 1.49 1.42 -14.40
N ASP A 94 1.53 1.12 -15.70
CA ASP A 94 1.36 -0.24 -16.21
C ASP A 94 2.47 -1.19 -15.73
N ALA A 95 3.72 -0.75 -15.70
CA ALA A 95 4.82 -1.55 -15.15
C ALA A 95 4.64 -1.83 -13.64
N ILE A 96 4.13 -0.85 -12.87
CA ILE A 96 3.79 -1.05 -11.46
C ILE A 96 2.67 -2.08 -11.32
N ARG A 97 1.58 -1.96 -12.10
CA ARG A 97 0.49 -2.95 -12.14
C ARG A 97 0.99 -4.34 -12.51
N GLN A 98 1.90 -4.46 -13.47
CA GLN A 98 2.45 -5.75 -13.91
C GLN A 98 3.49 -6.32 -12.95
N SER A 99 3.90 -5.56 -11.92
CA SER A 99 4.85 -5.99 -10.91
C SER A 99 4.21 -6.00 -9.52
N TRP A 100 4.74 -5.23 -8.57
CA TRP A 100 4.34 -5.25 -7.18
C TRP A 100 2.96 -4.63 -6.93
N GLY A 101 2.46 -3.78 -7.83
CA GLY A 101 1.21 -3.03 -7.66
C GLY A 101 -0.07 -3.87 -7.78
N ASN A 102 0.00 -5.05 -8.39
CA ASN A 102 -1.12 -6.01 -8.49
C ASN A 102 -1.13 -7.06 -7.35
N ALA A 103 -0.24 -6.94 -6.37
CA ALA A 103 -0.32 -7.74 -5.16
C ALA A 103 -1.56 -7.32 -4.35
N THR A 104 -2.66 -8.09 -4.44
CA THR A 104 -3.90 -7.82 -3.70
C THR A 104 -3.86 -8.35 -2.26
N ALA A 105 -2.92 -9.25 -1.97
CA ALA A 105 -2.69 -9.75 -0.62
C ALA A 105 -1.22 -10.11 -0.40
N SER A 106 -0.71 -9.81 0.79
CA SER A 106 0.62 -10.24 1.25
C SER A 106 0.47 -10.95 2.60
N ARG A 107 0.87 -12.22 2.67
CA ARG A 107 0.76 -13.06 3.89
C ARG A 107 -0.65 -13.05 4.51
N GLY A 108 -1.70 -12.97 3.68
CA GLY A 108 -3.10 -12.92 4.12
C GLY A 108 -3.64 -11.53 4.47
N TYR A 109 -2.80 -10.48 4.44
CA TYR A 109 -3.23 -9.09 4.62
C TYR A 109 -3.59 -8.46 3.27
N SER A 110 -4.75 -7.81 3.19
CA SER A 110 -5.21 -7.17 1.96
C SER A 110 -4.44 -5.88 1.66
N VAL A 111 -4.01 -5.75 0.41
CA VAL A 111 -3.26 -4.60 -0.11
C VAL A 111 -4.03 -4.02 -1.29
N LEU A 112 -4.12 -2.70 -1.35
CA LEU A 112 -4.72 -1.98 -2.47
C LEU A 112 -3.74 -0.92 -2.97
N THR A 113 -3.50 -0.87 -4.28
CA THR A 113 -2.68 0.17 -4.92
C THR A 113 -3.57 1.05 -5.77
N VAL A 114 -3.42 2.36 -5.64
CA VAL A 114 -4.13 3.37 -6.44
C VAL A 114 -3.17 4.44 -6.93
N PHE A 115 -3.49 5.08 -8.05
CA PHE A 115 -2.67 6.10 -8.69
C PHE A 115 -3.31 7.49 -8.56
N ALA A 116 -2.59 8.44 -7.98
CA ALA A 116 -3.02 9.83 -7.91
C ALA A 116 -2.40 10.63 -9.06
N VAL A 117 -3.26 11.26 -9.87
CA VAL A 117 -2.88 12.06 -11.04
C VAL A 117 -3.66 13.39 -11.06
N GLY A 118 -3.06 14.47 -11.55
CA GLY A 118 -3.79 15.69 -11.93
C GLY A 118 -4.36 15.59 -13.35
N LYS A 119 -4.98 16.68 -13.81
CA LYS A 119 -5.39 16.85 -15.22
C LYS A 119 -4.18 16.98 -16.12
N ALA A 120 -4.23 16.35 -17.29
CA ALA A 120 -3.20 16.53 -18.30
C ALA A 120 -3.33 17.91 -18.96
N ALA A 121 -2.21 18.50 -19.36
CA ALA A 121 -2.22 19.76 -20.12
C ALA A 121 -2.70 19.57 -21.57
N SER A 122 -2.49 18.39 -22.15
CA SER A 122 -2.92 18.05 -23.51
C SER A 122 -4.26 17.29 -23.49
N ALA A 123 -5.13 17.61 -24.45
CA ALA A 123 -6.42 16.93 -24.59
C ALA A 123 -6.27 15.44 -24.94
N SER A 124 -5.25 15.07 -25.70
CA SER A 124 -4.95 13.67 -26.06
C SER A 124 -4.59 12.84 -24.83
N THR A 125 -3.67 13.34 -24.00
CA THR A 125 -3.28 12.63 -22.77
C THR A 125 -4.42 12.61 -21.75
N GLN A 126 -5.25 13.66 -21.71
CA GLN A 126 -6.43 13.68 -20.85
C GLN A 126 -7.44 12.59 -21.25
N LEU A 127 -7.61 12.32 -22.55
CA LEU A 127 -8.45 11.24 -23.05
C LEU A 127 -7.86 9.87 -22.67
N GLU A 128 -6.55 9.68 -22.81
CA GLU A 128 -5.86 8.45 -22.40
C GLU A 128 -6.05 8.15 -20.90
N ILE A 129 -6.02 9.19 -20.04
CA ILE A 129 -6.32 9.04 -18.60
C ILE A 129 -7.76 8.61 -18.36
N GLN A 130 -8.72 9.17 -19.08
CA GLN A 130 -10.13 8.77 -18.93
C GLN A 130 -10.33 7.30 -19.32
N GLU A 131 -9.74 6.86 -20.44
CA GLU A 131 -9.78 5.46 -20.86
C GLU A 131 -9.04 4.53 -19.88
N GLU A 132 -7.94 4.99 -19.28
CA GLU A 132 -7.22 4.26 -18.25
C GLU A 132 -8.06 4.09 -16.99
N ALA A 133 -8.65 5.18 -16.51
CA ALA A 133 -9.46 5.19 -15.29
C ALA A 133 -10.68 4.28 -15.43
N GLN A 134 -11.35 4.30 -16.60
CA GLN A 134 -12.47 3.41 -16.89
C GLN A 134 -12.06 1.93 -16.91
N ARG A 135 -10.87 1.64 -17.47
CA ARG A 135 -10.37 0.26 -17.63
C ARG A 135 -9.87 -0.34 -16.32
N HIS A 136 -9.09 0.40 -15.54
CA HIS A 136 -8.40 -0.12 -14.37
C HIS A 136 -9.10 0.17 -13.05
N ARG A 137 -9.91 1.23 -12.98
CA ARG A 137 -10.63 1.65 -11.77
C ARG A 137 -9.70 1.75 -10.54
N ASP A 138 -8.51 2.30 -10.76
CA ASP A 138 -7.47 2.50 -9.75
C ASP A 138 -6.89 3.93 -9.81
N ILE A 139 -7.54 4.87 -10.50
CA ILE A 139 -7.09 6.25 -10.66
C ILE A 139 -7.90 7.22 -9.80
N ILE A 140 -7.20 8.05 -9.05
CA ILE A 140 -7.70 9.24 -8.37
C ILE A 140 -7.27 10.44 -9.20
N GLU A 141 -8.22 11.15 -9.79
CA GLU A 141 -7.94 12.30 -10.65
C GLU A 141 -8.29 13.62 -9.97
N GLY A 142 -7.32 14.53 -9.95
CA GLY A 142 -7.48 15.88 -9.41
C GLY A 142 -8.11 16.87 -10.39
N THR A 143 -8.52 18.02 -9.87
CA THR A 143 -9.08 19.13 -10.65
C THR A 143 -8.04 20.12 -11.17
N PHE A 144 -6.80 20.00 -10.70
CA PHE A 144 -5.69 20.87 -11.06
C PHE A 144 -4.90 20.29 -12.23
N ILE A 145 -4.28 21.17 -13.03
CA ILE A 145 -3.33 20.76 -14.07
C ILE A 145 -2.07 20.19 -13.40
N ASP A 146 -1.65 19.01 -13.85
CA ASP A 146 -0.48 18.33 -13.31
C ASP A 146 0.80 19.07 -13.68
N SER A 147 1.59 19.42 -12.68
CA SER A 147 2.88 20.05 -12.84
C SER A 147 3.75 19.82 -11.60
N PRO A 148 5.06 20.03 -11.68
CA PRO A 148 5.93 19.94 -10.50
C PRO A 148 5.49 20.84 -9.35
N GLN A 149 4.84 21.98 -9.65
CA GLN A 149 4.38 22.94 -8.64
C GLN A 149 3.07 22.50 -7.96
N THR A 150 2.27 21.63 -8.60
CA THR A 150 1.00 21.12 -8.04
C THR A 150 1.16 19.79 -7.29
N GLN A 151 2.40 19.34 -7.05
CA GLN A 151 2.67 18.09 -6.32
C GLN A 151 2.07 18.10 -4.89
N THR A 152 2.04 19.25 -4.21
CA THR A 152 1.40 19.39 -2.90
C THR A 152 -0.12 19.22 -2.97
N GLN A 153 -0.77 19.74 -4.03
CA GLN A 153 -2.21 19.55 -4.26
C GLN A 153 -2.51 18.06 -4.52
N LYS A 154 -1.65 17.37 -5.25
CA LYS A 154 -1.74 15.92 -5.47
C LYS A 154 -1.64 15.12 -4.18
N MET A 155 -0.73 15.49 -3.28
CA MET A 155 -0.62 14.88 -1.95
C MET A 155 -1.87 15.14 -1.11
N LEU A 156 -2.33 16.40 -1.04
CA LEU A 156 -3.51 16.77 -0.27
C LEU A 156 -4.73 15.99 -0.75
N MET A 157 -5.01 16.00 -2.06
CA MET A 157 -6.08 15.22 -2.68
C MET A 157 -5.99 13.73 -2.34
N SER A 158 -4.79 13.15 -2.35
CA SER A 158 -4.59 11.74 -2.01
C SER A 158 -5.00 11.42 -0.57
N VAL A 159 -4.66 12.31 0.37
CA VAL A 159 -5.05 12.20 1.78
C VAL A 159 -6.56 12.38 1.92
N GLU A 160 -7.14 13.41 1.30
CA GLU A 160 -8.58 13.68 1.33
C GLU A 160 -9.38 12.50 0.78
N TRP A 161 -8.99 11.98 -0.39
CA TRP A 161 -9.61 10.80 -0.99
C TRP A 161 -9.52 9.59 -0.08
N THR A 162 -8.37 9.37 0.59
CA THR A 162 -8.19 8.23 1.49
C THR A 162 -9.13 8.30 2.69
N VAL A 163 -9.28 9.49 3.29
CA VAL A 163 -10.19 9.69 4.42
C VAL A 163 -11.64 9.46 4.02
N ILE A 164 -12.06 9.90 2.83
CA ILE A 164 -13.45 9.78 2.36
C ILE A 164 -13.78 8.37 1.89
N PHE A 165 -12.94 7.79 1.03
CA PHE A 165 -13.26 6.56 0.29
C PHE A 165 -12.62 5.31 0.87
N CYS A 166 -11.62 5.46 1.73
CA CYS A 166 -10.90 4.35 2.37
C CYS A 166 -10.67 4.55 3.88
N PRO A 167 -11.69 4.93 4.67
CA PRO A 167 -11.54 5.23 6.09
C PRO A 167 -11.15 4.02 6.96
N ARG A 168 -11.16 2.82 6.39
CA ARG A 168 -10.78 1.56 7.05
C ARG A 168 -9.39 1.06 6.66
N ALA A 169 -8.62 1.80 5.87
CA ALA A 169 -7.21 1.51 5.66
C ALA A 169 -6.45 1.58 7.00
N ARG A 170 -5.57 0.60 7.27
CA ARG A 170 -4.78 0.55 8.50
C ARG A 170 -3.44 1.26 8.34
N PHE A 171 -2.81 1.10 7.19
CA PHE A 171 -1.58 1.78 6.80
C PHE A 171 -1.75 2.40 5.40
N ILE A 172 -1.04 3.50 5.18
CA ILE A 172 -0.97 4.23 3.91
C ILE A 172 0.51 4.49 3.62
#